data_AF-A0A3M7KRM2-F1
#
_entry.id   AF-A0A3M7KRM2-F1
#
_cell.length_a   1.000
_cell.length_b   1.000
_cell.length_c   1.000
_cell.angle_alpha   90.00
_cell.angle_beta   90.00
_cell.angle_gamma   90.00
#
_symmetry.space_group_name_H-M   'P 1'
#
loop_
_entity.id
_entity.type
_entity.pdbx_description
1 polymer ?
#
loop_
_entity_poly.entity_id
_entity_poly.type
_entity_poly.pdbx_seq_one_letter_code
_entity_poly.pdbx_strand_id
1 'polypeptide(L)'
;GVSDLSVRQTEVQRDLRAFLKLLAAMARSGSAEAGPAAETELVQVVAEGLGTIMPLLPPDLPAHPKLCHSFFDTVAFMHETFPGAMASLPPHVWGALVGTLFQGLGMAGGGLALTQVVLDGLAALATFHVKDALAGGKGVTDSNVPGPGREWAGCHSPLAALLVRALQRVVFEERGADVVAAAAPALLPLVMAEPEAVRAFRADLVHGIEDPQQQRLVSVACESLVADLPQALNPRAKARFLSQLESFAEVARAAARRK
;
A
#
# COMPACT_ATOMS: atom_id res chain seq x y z
N GLY A 1 -6.63 -14.82 -37.24
CA GLY A 1 -5.44 -15.36 -36.56
C GLY A 1 -4.92 -14.40 -35.49
N VAL A 2 -4.01 -13.50 -35.85
CA VAL A 2 -3.50 -12.44 -34.94
C VAL A 2 -4.51 -11.31 -34.71
N SER A 3 -5.33 -11.01 -35.72
CA SER A 3 -6.40 -10.00 -35.66
C SER A 3 -7.49 -10.34 -34.64
N ASP A 4 -7.98 -11.59 -34.61
CA ASP A 4 -9.06 -12.02 -33.71
C ASP A 4 -8.64 -12.03 -32.24
N LEU A 5 -7.37 -12.36 -31.96
CA LEU A 5 -6.83 -12.33 -30.59
C LEU A 5 -6.74 -10.90 -30.05
N SER A 6 -6.30 -9.95 -30.89
CA SER A 6 -6.23 -8.52 -30.53
C SER A 6 -7.63 -7.92 -30.30
N VAL A 7 -8.61 -8.27 -31.15
CA VAL A 7 -10.00 -7.84 -30.98
C VAL A 7 -10.58 -8.37 -29.67
N ARG A 8 -10.43 -9.68 -29.40
CA ARG A 8 -10.90 -10.28 -28.14
C ARG A 8 -10.26 -9.66 -26.91
N GLN A 9 -8.96 -9.38 -26.93
CA GLN A 9 -8.29 -8.69 -25.82
C GLN A 9 -8.85 -7.28 -25.59
N THR A 10 -9.18 -6.57 -26.66
CA THR A 10 -9.78 -5.23 -26.59
C THR A 10 -11.18 -5.28 -25.98
N GLU A 11 -11.99 -6.28 -26.35
CA GLU A 11 -13.32 -6.50 -25.77
C GLU A 11 -13.24 -6.84 -24.27
N VAL A 12 -12.37 -7.77 -23.89
CA VAL A 12 -12.15 -8.13 -22.48
C VAL A 12 -11.73 -6.91 -21.66
N GLN A 13 -10.80 -6.08 -22.16
CA GLN A 13 -10.39 -4.85 -21.48
C GLN A 13 -11.53 -3.85 -21.33
N ARG A 14 -12.37 -3.69 -22.36
CA ARG A 14 -13.54 -2.81 -22.30
C ARG A 14 -14.52 -3.29 -21.23
N ASP A 15 -14.78 -4.58 -21.20
CA ASP A 15 -15.78 -5.17 -20.32
C ASP A 15 -15.28 -5.17 -18.86
N LEU A 16 -13.99 -5.44 -18.62
CA LEU A 16 -13.36 -5.28 -17.30
C LEU A 16 -13.47 -3.84 -16.78
N ARG A 17 -13.25 -2.84 -17.66
CA ARG A 17 -13.40 -1.43 -17.28
C ARG A 17 -14.85 -1.06 -16.98
N ALA A 18 -15.81 -1.62 -17.71
CA ALA A 18 -17.23 -1.40 -17.44
C ALA A 18 -17.63 -1.99 -16.08
N PHE A 19 -17.16 -3.21 -15.79
CA PHE A 19 -17.40 -3.87 -14.51
C PHE A 19 -16.77 -3.11 -13.34
N LEU A 20 -15.51 -2.66 -13.46
CA LEU A 20 -14.87 -1.82 -12.44
C LEU A 20 -15.63 -0.52 -12.18
N LYS A 21 -16.13 0.13 -13.22
CA LYS A 21 -16.96 1.33 -13.06
C LYS A 21 -18.26 1.03 -12.31
N LEU A 22 -18.87 -0.12 -12.57
CA LEU A 22 -20.06 -0.55 -11.84
C LEU A 22 -19.75 -0.77 -10.35
N LEU A 23 -18.67 -1.52 -10.04
CA LEU A 23 -18.20 -1.74 -8.67
C LEU A 23 -17.93 -0.42 -7.94
N ALA A 24 -17.18 0.50 -8.58
CA ALA A 24 -16.89 1.81 -8.02
C ALA A 24 -18.16 2.65 -7.81
N ALA A 25 -19.11 2.61 -8.74
CA ALA A 25 -20.39 3.30 -8.61
C ALA A 25 -21.21 2.76 -7.42
N MET A 26 -21.28 1.43 -7.26
CA MET A 26 -21.95 0.80 -6.12
C MET A 26 -21.33 1.21 -4.79
N ALA A 27 -19.99 1.14 -4.69
CA ALA A 27 -19.27 1.54 -3.48
C ALA A 27 -19.54 3.02 -3.14
N ARG A 28 -19.51 3.91 -4.14
CA ARG A 28 -19.73 5.35 -3.95
C ARG A 28 -21.18 5.70 -3.62
N SER A 29 -22.16 5.04 -4.24
CA SER A 29 -23.58 5.30 -3.95
C SER A 29 -23.98 4.75 -2.59
N GLY A 30 -23.48 3.57 -2.21
CA GLY A 30 -23.81 2.95 -0.93
C GLY A 30 -23.21 3.67 0.27
N SER A 31 -22.10 4.40 0.09
CA SER A 31 -21.47 5.23 1.15
C SER A 31 -22.39 6.32 1.71
N ALA A 32 -23.35 6.83 0.95
CA ALA A 32 -24.15 7.98 1.35
C ALA A 32 -25.37 7.61 2.22
N GLU A 33 -25.82 6.34 2.19
CA GLU A 33 -27.15 5.96 2.68
C GLU A 33 -27.16 4.71 3.59
N ALA A 34 -26.02 4.02 3.77
CA ALA A 34 -25.97 2.73 4.45
C ALA A 34 -25.69 2.83 5.96
N GLY A 35 -26.38 2.01 6.75
CA GLY A 35 -25.96 1.68 8.13
C GLY A 35 -24.85 0.61 8.14
N PRO A 36 -24.21 0.35 9.30
CA PRO A 36 -23.00 -0.50 9.37
C PRO A 36 -23.14 -1.92 8.78
N ALA A 37 -24.32 -2.53 8.91
CA ALA A 37 -24.59 -3.85 8.35
C ALA A 37 -24.65 -3.82 6.82
N ALA A 38 -25.31 -2.80 6.25
CA ALA A 38 -25.41 -2.62 4.80
C ALA A 38 -24.06 -2.20 4.18
N GLU A 39 -23.22 -1.44 4.91
CA GLU A 39 -21.84 -1.16 4.49
C GLU A 39 -21.00 -2.44 4.41
N THR A 40 -21.16 -3.34 5.39
CA THR A 40 -20.43 -4.61 5.42
C THR A 40 -20.83 -5.50 4.23
N GLU A 41 -22.13 -5.62 3.96
CA GLU A 41 -22.63 -6.37 2.80
C GLU A 41 -22.17 -5.76 1.47
N LEU A 42 -22.25 -4.43 1.33
CA LEU A 42 -21.75 -3.72 0.16
C LEU A 42 -20.26 -3.99 -0.07
N VAL A 43 -19.44 -3.81 0.97
CA VAL A 43 -17.99 -4.03 0.88
C VAL A 43 -17.67 -5.46 0.50
N GLN A 44 -18.40 -6.43 1.04
CA GLN A 44 -18.23 -7.84 0.66
C GLN A 44 -18.55 -8.07 -0.82
N VAL A 45 -19.68 -7.56 -1.33
CA VAL A 45 -20.05 -7.67 -2.75
C VAL A 45 -19.01 -7.03 -3.65
N VAL A 46 -18.54 -5.83 -3.31
CA VAL A 46 -17.53 -5.14 -4.11
C VAL A 46 -16.18 -5.88 -4.06
N ALA A 47 -15.77 -6.37 -2.89
CA ALA A 47 -14.53 -7.10 -2.70
C ALA A 47 -14.53 -8.45 -3.45
N GLU A 48 -15.63 -9.18 -3.43
CA GLU A 48 -15.80 -10.42 -4.20
C GLU A 48 -15.82 -10.14 -5.72
N GLY A 49 -16.46 -9.05 -6.14
CA GLY A 49 -16.41 -8.57 -7.52
C GLY A 49 -14.99 -8.26 -7.98
N LEU A 50 -14.21 -7.55 -7.15
CA LEU A 50 -12.79 -7.29 -7.41
C LEU A 50 -11.98 -8.59 -7.49
N GLY A 51 -12.16 -9.50 -6.54
CA GLY A 51 -11.51 -10.81 -6.53
C GLY A 51 -11.80 -11.64 -7.79
N THR A 52 -13.01 -11.51 -8.34
CA THR A 52 -13.42 -12.20 -9.57
C THR A 52 -12.67 -11.69 -10.80
N ILE A 53 -12.40 -10.39 -10.88
CA ILE A 53 -11.71 -9.80 -12.04
C ILE A 53 -10.19 -9.82 -11.93
N MET A 54 -9.62 -9.94 -10.74
CA MET A 54 -8.16 -9.93 -10.53
C MET A 54 -7.41 -10.92 -11.43
N PRO A 55 -7.83 -12.19 -11.58
CA PRO A 55 -7.17 -13.15 -12.49
C PRO A 55 -7.29 -12.80 -13.98
N LEU A 56 -8.21 -11.91 -14.34
CA LEU A 56 -8.47 -11.47 -15.71
C LEU A 56 -7.70 -10.19 -16.07
N LEU A 57 -7.09 -9.53 -15.08
CA LEU A 57 -6.28 -8.35 -15.33
C LEU A 57 -5.04 -8.72 -16.16
N PRO A 58 -4.66 -7.88 -17.14
CA PRO A 58 -3.46 -8.13 -17.92
C PRO A 58 -2.22 -8.11 -17.01
N PRO A 59 -1.22 -8.99 -17.24
CA PRO A 59 -0.01 -9.04 -16.42
C PRO A 59 0.82 -7.75 -16.50
N ASP A 60 0.77 -7.05 -17.64
CA ASP A 60 1.33 -5.71 -17.82
C ASP A 60 0.24 -4.64 -17.64
N LEU A 61 -0.39 -4.63 -16.47
CA LEU A 61 -1.43 -3.68 -16.12
C LEU A 61 -1.02 -2.20 -16.34
N PRO A 62 0.23 -1.78 -16.05
CA PRO A 62 0.70 -0.41 -16.36
C PRO A 62 0.58 -0.01 -17.83
N ALA A 63 0.68 -0.93 -18.79
CA ALA A 63 0.43 -0.65 -20.21
C ALA A 63 -1.03 -0.27 -20.52
N HIS A 64 -1.95 -0.46 -19.56
CA HIS A 64 -3.36 -0.13 -19.66
C HIS A 64 -3.75 0.93 -18.61
N PRO A 65 -3.24 2.17 -18.69
CA PRO A 65 -3.27 3.15 -17.60
C PRO A 65 -4.68 3.47 -17.08
N LYS A 66 -5.69 3.49 -17.97
CA LYS A 66 -7.09 3.73 -17.56
C LYS A 66 -7.68 2.56 -16.77
N LEU A 67 -7.31 1.33 -17.10
CA LEU A 67 -7.75 0.14 -16.39
C LEU A 67 -7.01 0.04 -15.05
N CYS A 68 -5.68 0.20 -15.09
CA CYS A 68 -4.80 0.22 -13.93
C CYS A 68 -5.29 1.24 -12.88
N HIS A 69 -5.40 2.51 -13.27
CA HIS A 69 -5.84 3.56 -12.35
C HIS A 69 -7.25 3.29 -11.82
N SER A 70 -8.20 2.86 -12.67
CA SER A 70 -9.57 2.58 -12.20
C SER A 70 -9.61 1.43 -11.19
N PHE A 71 -8.75 0.42 -11.34
CA PHE A 71 -8.65 -0.69 -10.41
C PHE A 71 -8.12 -0.22 -9.06
N PHE A 72 -6.96 0.44 -9.04
CA PHE A 72 -6.34 0.92 -7.80
C PHE A 72 -7.15 2.02 -7.11
N ASP A 73 -7.78 2.92 -7.86
CA ASP A 73 -8.68 3.95 -7.33
C ASP A 73 -9.88 3.32 -6.60
N THR A 74 -10.41 2.21 -7.11
CA THR A 74 -11.51 1.49 -6.45
C THR A 74 -11.04 0.85 -5.14
N VAL A 75 -9.89 0.18 -5.15
CA VAL A 75 -9.32 -0.44 -3.94
C VAL A 75 -8.99 0.61 -2.87
N ALA A 76 -8.34 1.72 -3.26
CA ALA A 76 -8.01 2.82 -2.37
C ALA A 76 -9.28 3.44 -1.75
N PHE A 77 -10.28 3.72 -2.60
CA PHE A 77 -11.57 4.25 -2.15
C PHE A 77 -12.24 3.37 -1.10
N MET A 78 -12.19 2.03 -1.25
CA MET A 78 -12.77 1.12 -0.27
C MET A 78 -12.06 1.19 1.09
N HIS A 79 -10.73 1.28 1.10
CA HIS A 79 -9.96 1.46 2.34
C HIS A 79 -10.21 2.81 3.01
N GLU A 80 -10.39 3.87 2.23
CA GLU A 80 -10.68 5.21 2.74
C GLU A 80 -12.08 5.33 3.33
N THR A 81 -13.07 4.77 2.63
CA THR A 81 -14.48 5.00 2.91
C THR A 81 -15.04 3.99 3.91
N PHE A 82 -14.62 2.73 3.82
CA PHE A 82 -15.18 1.64 4.61
C PHE A 82 -14.11 0.85 5.40
N PRO A 83 -13.21 1.50 6.14
CA PRO A 83 -12.07 0.83 6.73
C PRO A 83 -12.44 -0.28 7.73
N GLY A 84 -13.50 -0.10 8.52
CA GLY A 84 -13.98 -1.11 9.47
C GLY A 84 -14.59 -2.35 8.79
N ALA A 85 -15.42 -2.14 7.76
CA ALA A 85 -15.99 -3.23 6.97
C ALA A 85 -14.89 -3.97 6.18
N MET A 86 -13.92 -3.24 5.62
CA MET A 86 -12.74 -3.81 4.97
C MET A 86 -11.93 -4.70 5.93
N ALA A 87 -11.72 -4.26 7.17
CA ALA A 87 -11.02 -5.04 8.18
C ALA A 87 -11.79 -6.30 8.61
N SER A 88 -13.11 -6.32 8.40
CA SER A 88 -14.01 -7.45 8.74
C SER A 88 -14.19 -8.46 7.61
N LEU A 89 -13.58 -8.23 6.44
CA LEU A 89 -13.64 -9.15 5.30
C LEU A 89 -13.03 -10.51 5.63
N PRO A 90 -13.46 -11.59 4.95
CA PRO A 90 -12.80 -12.89 5.06
C PRO A 90 -11.29 -12.76 4.76
N PRO A 91 -10.39 -13.44 5.52
CA PRO A 91 -8.94 -13.23 5.41
C PRO A 91 -8.37 -13.41 4.01
N HIS A 92 -8.91 -14.34 3.21
CA HIS A 92 -8.45 -14.58 1.85
C HIS A 92 -8.83 -13.44 0.88
N VAL A 93 -10.01 -12.83 1.05
CA VAL A 93 -10.47 -11.68 0.25
C VAL A 93 -9.66 -10.44 0.64
N TRP A 94 -9.54 -10.19 1.94
CA TRP A 94 -8.75 -9.07 2.45
C TRP A 94 -7.28 -9.19 2.01
N GLY A 95 -6.68 -10.37 2.16
CA GLY A 95 -5.31 -10.64 1.74
C GLY A 95 -5.08 -10.42 0.25
N ALA A 96 -6.03 -10.81 -0.60
CA ALA A 96 -5.96 -10.54 -2.03
C ALA A 96 -5.98 -9.03 -2.33
N LEU A 97 -6.88 -8.27 -1.71
CA LEU A 97 -6.96 -6.82 -1.89
C LEU A 97 -5.72 -6.10 -1.36
N VAL A 98 -5.19 -6.48 -0.20
CA VAL A 98 -3.94 -5.92 0.33
C VAL A 98 -2.73 -6.32 -0.54
N GLY A 99 -2.73 -7.54 -1.07
CA GLY A 99 -1.75 -8.00 -2.06
C GLY A 99 -1.71 -7.08 -3.28
N THR A 100 -2.86 -6.55 -3.73
CA THR A 100 -2.88 -5.59 -4.84
C THR A 100 -2.12 -4.31 -4.50
N LEU A 101 -2.29 -3.73 -3.30
CA LEU A 101 -1.56 -2.53 -2.89
C LEU A 101 -0.04 -2.81 -2.86
N PHE A 102 0.36 -3.98 -2.35
CA PHE A 102 1.75 -4.41 -2.36
C PHE A 102 2.33 -4.50 -3.78
N GLN A 103 1.57 -5.12 -4.71
CA GLN A 103 1.95 -5.20 -6.12
C GLN A 103 2.01 -3.80 -6.76
N GLY A 104 1.03 -2.94 -6.49
CA GLY A 104 0.94 -1.57 -7.00
C GLY A 104 2.12 -0.69 -6.60
N LEU A 105 2.59 -0.81 -5.35
CA LEU A 105 3.82 -0.15 -4.89
C LEU A 105 5.04 -0.57 -5.70
N GLY A 106 5.01 -1.75 -6.32
CA GLY A 106 6.11 -2.28 -7.10
C GLY A 106 6.00 -2.18 -8.60
N MET A 107 4.92 -1.59 -9.11
CA MET A 107 4.74 -1.44 -10.55
C MET A 107 5.64 -0.34 -11.09
N ALA A 108 6.66 -0.74 -11.86
CA ALA A 108 7.39 0.18 -12.71
C ALA A 108 6.49 0.73 -13.83
N GLY A 109 6.69 1.98 -14.24
CA GLY A 109 6.00 2.58 -15.39
C GLY A 109 4.61 3.15 -15.14
N GLY A 110 4.02 2.98 -13.94
CA GLY A 110 2.73 3.58 -13.58
C GLY A 110 2.77 5.09 -13.28
N GLY A 111 3.97 5.64 -13.07
CA GLY A 111 4.20 7.05 -12.74
C GLY A 111 3.73 7.44 -11.34
N LEU A 112 3.94 8.74 -11.02
CA LEU A 112 3.63 9.29 -9.71
C LEU A 112 2.13 9.22 -9.37
N ALA A 113 1.24 9.42 -10.36
CA ALA A 113 -0.21 9.40 -10.14
C ALA A 113 -0.70 8.03 -9.64
N LEU A 114 -0.24 6.93 -10.26
CA LEU A 114 -0.57 5.59 -9.77
C LEU A 114 0.01 5.35 -8.38
N THR A 115 1.27 5.74 -8.20
CA THR A 115 1.98 5.60 -6.91
C THR A 115 1.23 6.33 -5.80
N GLN A 116 0.73 7.54 -6.07
CA GLN A 116 -0.08 8.33 -5.14
C GLN A 116 -1.36 7.59 -4.74
N VAL A 117 -2.15 7.09 -5.71
CA VAL A 117 -3.39 6.36 -5.43
C VAL A 117 -3.14 5.12 -4.54
N VAL A 118 -2.06 4.38 -4.82
CA VAL A 118 -1.69 3.21 -4.00
C VAL A 118 -1.28 3.63 -2.59
N LEU A 119 -0.49 4.70 -2.47
CA LEU A 119 -0.05 5.24 -1.18
C LEU A 119 -1.21 5.82 -0.37
N ASP A 120 -2.21 6.43 -1.01
CA ASP A 120 -3.41 6.95 -0.35
C ASP A 120 -4.25 5.81 0.24
N GLY A 121 -4.51 4.76 -0.56
CA GLY A 121 -5.17 3.55 -0.07
C GLY A 121 -4.42 2.86 1.08
N LEU A 122 -3.08 2.80 0.99
CA LEU A 122 -2.23 2.29 2.05
C LEU A 122 -2.28 3.17 3.31
N ALA A 123 -2.27 4.50 3.15
CA ALA A 123 -2.37 5.44 4.26
C ALA A 123 -3.71 5.31 4.99
N ALA A 124 -4.80 5.11 4.25
CA ALA A 124 -6.11 4.84 4.84
C ALA A 124 -6.13 3.55 5.67
N LEU A 125 -5.65 2.44 5.09
CA LEU A 125 -5.53 1.15 5.76
C LEU A 125 -4.70 1.25 7.05
N ALA A 126 -3.50 1.80 6.96
CA ALA A 126 -2.59 1.88 8.10
C ALA A 126 -3.09 2.87 9.17
N THR A 127 -3.67 4.00 8.75
CA THR A 127 -4.26 4.99 9.67
C THR A 127 -5.42 4.37 10.45
N PHE A 128 -6.29 3.62 9.78
CA PHE A 128 -7.37 2.90 10.47
C PHE A 128 -6.80 1.92 11.48
N HIS A 129 -5.87 1.06 11.07
CA HIS A 129 -5.26 0.07 11.95
C HIS A 129 -4.72 0.69 13.24
N VAL A 130 -3.90 1.74 13.12
CA VAL A 130 -3.28 2.41 14.26
C VAL A 130 -4.31 3.13 15.13
N LYS A 131 -5.28 3.83 14.53
CA LYS A 131 -6.32 4.52 15.31
C LYS A 131 -7.18 3.55 16.10
N ASP A 132 -7.59 2.44 15.49
CA ASP A 132 -8.41 1.43 16.15
C ASP A 132 -7.63 0.74 17.26
N ALA A 133 -6.36 0.37 17.01
CA ALA A 133 -5.48 -0.21 18.04
C ALA A 133 -5.25 0.74 19.22
N LEU A 134 -5.01 2.03 18.97
CA LEU A 134 -4.87 3.06 20.03
C LEU A 134 -6.16 3.27 20.82
N ALA A 135 -7.32 3.00 20.22
CA ALA A 135 -8.61 3.02 20.90
C ALA A 135 -8.91 1.72 21.68
N GLY A 136 -7.99 0.74 21.69
CA GLY A 136 -8.16 -0.56 22.31
C GLY A 136 -8.89 -1.60 21.44
N GLY A 137 -9.13 -1.28 20.17
CA GLY A 137 -9.63 -2.20 19.16
C GLY A 137 -8.56 -3.17 18.64
N LYS A 138 -8.93 -3.97 17.65
CA LYS A 138 -8.05 -4.98 17.04
C LYS A 138 -7.34 -4.48 15.78
N GLY A 139 -7.74 -3.34 15.25
CA GLY A 139 -7.36 -2.89 13.91
C GLY A 139 -7.60 -3.98 12.88
N VAL A 140 -6.58 -4.31 12.09
CA VAL A 140 -6.70 -5.27 10.98
C VAL A 140 -6.12 -6.65 11.34
N THR A 141 -5.85 -6.92 12.63
CA THR A 141 -5.00 -8.06 13.05
C THR A 141 -5.63 -9.45 12.94
N ASP A 142 -6.96 -9.58 12.95
CA ASP A 142 -7.59 -10.91 12.74
C ASP A 142 -7.49 -11.35 11.26
N SER A 143 -7.25 -10.40 10.35
CA SER A 143 -7.03 -10.61 8.92
C SER A 143 -5.53 -10.80 8.57
N ASN A 144 -4.62 -10.59 9.55
CA ASN A 144 -3.15 -10.70 9.41
C ASN A 144 -2.59 -12.14 9.41
N VAL A 145 -3.43 -13.18 9.36
CA VAL A 145 -2.91 -14.54 9.22
C VAL A 145 -2.20 -14.61 7.87
N PRO A 146 -0.91 -15.03 7.80
CA PRO A 146 -0.25 -15.25 6.53
C PRO A 146 -1.12 -16.17 5.70
N GLY A 147 -1.77 -15.63 4.66
CA GLY A 147 -2.27 -16.45 3.58
C GLY A 147 -1.06 -17.24 3.05
N PRO A 148 -1.25 -18.45 2.53
CA PRO A 148 -0.17 -19.29 1.99
C PRO A 148 0.50 -18.70 0.73
N GLY A 149 0.38 -17.39 0.50
CA GLY A 149 0.93 -16.66 -0.63
C GLY A 149 2.42 -16.38 -0.46
N ARG A 150 3.14 -16.49 -1.57
CA ARG A 150 4.57 -16.17 -1.68
C ARG A 150 4.85 -14.65 -1.57
N GLU A 151 3.81 -13.84 -1.60
CA GLU A 151 3.89 -12.38 -1.75
C GLU A 151 4.50 -11.67 -0.53
N TRP A 152 4.31 -12.22 0.68
CA TRP A 152 4.75 -11.59 1.94
C TRP A 152 5.97 -12.31 2.56
N ALA A 153 6.62 -13.19 1.79
CA ALA A 153 7.68 -14.06 2.26
C ALA A 153 8.79 -13.24 2.96
N GLY A 154 9.13 -13.63 4.19
CA GLY A 154 10.14 -12.97 5.01
C GLY A 154 9.62 -11.86 5.93
N CYS A 155 8.36 -11.43 5.80
CA CYS A 155 7.72 -10.51 6.74
C CYS A 155 6.78 -11.25 7.69
N HIS A 156 6.66 -10.78 8.94
CA HIS A 156 5.79 -11.38 9.95
C HIS A 156 4.32 -10.95 9.83
N SER A 157 4.02 -9.91 9.04
CA SER A 157 2.67 -9.43 8.75
C SER A 157 2.58 -8.79 7.35
N PRO A 158 1.36 -8.69 6.78
CA PRO A 158 1.12 -7.93 5.54
C PRO A 158 1.47 -6.44 5.68
N LEU A 159 1.23 -5.83 6.85
CA LEU A 159 1.60 -4.43 7.11
C LEU A 159 3.11 -4.23 7.10
N ALA A 160 3.86 -5.17 7.67
CA ALA A 160 5.32 -5.16 7.63
C ALA A 160 5.83 -5.29 6.18
N ALA A 161 5.21 -6.16 5.37
CA ALA A 161 5.56 -6.29 3.95
C ALA A 161 5.29 -5.00 3.17
N LEU A 162 4.13 -4.37 3.38
CA LEU A 162 3.78 -3.07 2.78
C LEU A 162 4.75 -1.96 3.20
N LEU A 163 5.12 -1.92 4.48
CA LEU A 163 6.11 -0.97 5.00
C LEU A 163 7.46 -1.14 4.31
N VAL A 164 7.99 -2.36 4.26
CA VAL A 164 9.26 -2.65 3.59
C VAL A 164 9.18 -2.29 2.11
N ARG A 165 8.09 -2.62 1.41
CA ARG A 165 7.90 -2.29 0.00
C ARG A 165 7.85 -0.78 -0.25
N ALA A 166 7.17 -0.03 0.61
CA ALA A 166 7.10 1.42 0.52
C ALA A 166 8.46 2.07 0.80
N LEU A 167 9.24 1.56 1.76
CA LEU A 167 10.62 2.01 2.01
C LEU A 167 11.52 1.72 0.81
N GLN A 168 11.42 0.53 0.21
CA GLN A 168 12.15 0.19 -1.02
C GLN A 168 11.80 1.14 -2.17
N ARG A 169 10.52 1.47 -2.35
CA ARG A 169 10.04 2.44 -3.34
C ARG A 169 10.69 3.81 -3.14
N VAL A 170 10.69 4.30 -1.89
CA VAL A 170 11.33 5.56 -1.49
C VAL A 170 12.84 5.54 -1.76
N VAL A 171 13.54 4.45 -1.46
CA VAL A 171 15.01 4.40 -1.57
C VAL A 171 15.48 4.14 -3.01
N PHE A 172 14.84 3.23 -3.75
CA PHE A 172 15.43 2.67 -4.97
C PHE A 172 14.75 3.10 -6.27
N GLU A 173 13.44 3.33 -6.26
CA GLU A 173 12.68 3.29 -7.52
C GLU A 173 12.31 4.67 -8.08
N GLU A 174 11.82 5.60 -7.26
CA GLU A 174 11.48 6.94 -7.74
C GLU A 174 12.30 8.04 -7.08
N ARG A 175 12.90 8.88 -7.95
CA ARG A 175 13.77 9.99 -7.57
C ARG A 175 12.97 11.28 -7.58
N GLY A 176 12.64 11.78 -6.40
CA GLY A 176 11.95 13.06 -6.23
C GLY A 176 11.54 13.27 -4.78
N ALA A 177 11.43 14.53 -4.37
CA ALA A 177 10.84 14.90 -3.08
C ALA A 177 9.35 14.53 -3.04
N ASP A 178 8.68 14.58 -4.19
CA ASP A 178 7.25 14.32 -4.32
C ASP A 178 6.84 12.92 -3.83
N VAL A 179 7.64 11.89 -4.10
CA VAL A 179 7.36 10.51 -3.65
C VAL A 179 7.58 10.34 -2.16
N VAL A 180 8.57 11.05 -1.60
CA VAL A 180 8.80 11.02 -0.14
C VAL A 180 7.62 11.67 0.57
N ALA A 181 7.17 12.83 0.07
CA ALA A 181 6.00 13.52 0.58
C ALA A 181 4.71 12.68 0.42
N ALA A 182 4.53 12.03 -0.73
CA ALA A 182 3.42 11.12 -1.00
C ALA A 182 3.40 9.90 -0.08
N ALA A 183 4.59 9.36 0.26
CA ALA A 183 4.69 8.15 1.06
C ALA A 183 4.58 8.41 2.57
N ALA A 184 4.90 9.62 3.04
CA ALA A 184 4.90 9.94 4.48
C ALA A 184 3.56 9.66 5.20
N PRO A 185 2.37 9.99 4.63
CA PRO A 185 1.08 9.66 5.23
C PRO A 185 0.83 8.17 5.43
N ALA A 186 1.38 7.33 4.54
CA ALA A 186 1.29 5.88 4.64
C ALA A 186 2.35 5.30 5.59
N LEU A 187 3.58 5.77 5.48
CA LEU A 187 4.71 5.26 6.22
C LEU A 187 4.61 5.56 7.72
N LEU A 188 4.13 6.73 8.15
CA LEU A 188 4.02 7.03 9.58
C LEU A 188 3.19 5.98 10.35
N PRO A 189 1.91 5.74 10.02
CA PRO A 189 1.12 4.74 10.73
C PRO A 189 1.68 3.32 10.57
N LEU A 190 2.28 2.98 9.42
CA LEU A 190 2.94 1.68 9.25
C LEU A 190 4.13 1.51 10.19
N VAL A 191 4.98 2.53 10.33
CA VAL A 191 6.13 2.50 11.26
C VAL A 191 5.66 2.44 12.71
N MET A 192 4.56 3.11 13.05
CA MET A 192 3.94 3.00 14.38
C MET A 192 3.47 1.57 14.68
N ALA A 193 2.89 0.89 13.69
CA ALA A 193 2.40 -0.47 13.83
C ALA A 193 3.52 -1.51 13.81
N GLU A 194 4.54 -1.30 12.96
CA GLU A 194 5.55 -2.30 12.61
C GLU A 194 6.99 -1.76 12.72
N PRO A 195 7.42 -1.24 13.90
CA PRO A 195 8.76 -0.65 14.05
C PRO A 195 9.88 -1.66 13.81
N GLU A 196 9.67 -2.95 14.13
CA GLU A 196 10.67 -3.99 13.90
C GLU A 196 10.96 -4.22 12.41
N ALA A 197 9.99 -4.00 11.53
CA ALA A 197 10.20 -4.12 10.09
C ALA A 197 11.17 -3.06 9.55
N VAL A 198 11.18 -1.85 10.14
CA VAL A 198 12.18 -0.82 9.81
C VAL A 198 13.57 -1.26 10.25
N ARG A 199 13.69 -1.89 11.42
CA ARG A 199 14.97 -2.39 11.94
C ARG A 199 15.52 -3.55 11.11
N ALA A 200 14.65 -4.45 10.64
CA ALA A 200 15.02 -5.50 9.70
C ALA A 200 15.46 -4.91 8.36
N PHE A 201 14.69 -3.97 7.79
CA PHE A 201 15.04 -3.28 6.55
C PHE A 201 16.39 -2.56 6.64
N ARG A 202 16.70 -1.93 7.79
CA ARG A 202 18.01 -1.34 8.05
C ARG A 202 19.13 -2.37 7.93
N ALA A 203 18.98 -3.56 8.51
CA ALA A 203 20.00 -4.58 8.47
C ALA A 203 20.34 -4.98 7.03
N ASP A 204 19.31 -5.18 6.19
CA ASP A 204 19.46 -5.48 4.77
C ASP A 204 20.11 -4.32 4.00
N LEU A 205 19.69 -3.08 4.28
CA LEU A 205 20.21 -1.89 3.62
C LEU A 205 21.70 -1.70 3.91
N VAL A 206 22.11 -1.91 5.16
CA VAL A 206 23.49 -1.75 5.64
C VAL A 206 24.40 -2.89 5.18
N HIS A 207 23.90 -4.12 5.05
CA HIS A 207 24.72 -5.30 4.71
C HIS A 207 25.53 -5.14 3.42
N GLY A 208 25.01 -4.41 2.43
CA GLY A 208 25.70 -4.17 1.17
C GLY A 208 26.53 -2.88 1.09
N ILE A 209 26.75 -2.15 2.19
CA ILE A 209 27.52 -0.89 2.19
C ILE A 209 28.94 -1.19 2.69
N GLU A 210 29.97 -0.85 1.92
CA GLU A 210 31.36 -1.09 2.32
C GLU A 210 31.90 -0.05 3.33
N ASP A 211 31.54 1.23 3.14
CA ASP A 211 32.05 2.34 3.97
C ASP A 211 31.39 2.33 5.37
N PRO A 212 32.17 2.12 6.46
CA PRO A 212 31.64 2.11 7.83
C PRO A 212 30.99 3.43 8.26
N GLN A 213 31.42 4.56 7.70
CA GLN A 213 30.80 5.86 7.98
C GLN A 213 29.40 5.91 7.36
N GLN A 214 29.24 5.43 6.12
CA GLN A 214 27.93 5.36 5.46
C GLN A 214 27.00 4.36 6.15
N GLN A 215 27.52 3.20 6.58
CA GLN A 215 26.76 2.25 7.38
C GLN A 215 26.17 2.91 8.64
N ARG A 216 26.98 3.70 9.37
CA ARG A 216 26.54 4.44 10.56
C ARG A 216 25.49 5.49 10.21
N LEU A 217 25.69 6.28 9.16
CA LEU A 217 24.74 7.31 8.74
C LEU A 217 23.37 6.72 8.40
N VAL A 218 23.35 5.64 7.60
CA VAL A 218 22.10 4.93 7.26
C VAL A 218 21.46 4.36 8.52
N SER A 219 22.25 3.76 9.42
CA SER A 219 21.72 3.19 10.66
C SER A 219 21.05 4.24 11.55
N VAL A 220 21.68 5.41 11.72
CA VAL A 220 21.12 6.54 12.48
C VAL A 220 19.87 7.07 11.81
N ALA A 221 19.88 7.21 10.49
CA ALA A 221 18.71 7.69 9.75
C ALA A 221 17.51 6.73 9.87
N CYS A 222 17.73 5.42 9.75
CA CYS A 222 16.68 4.42 10.00
C CYS A 222 16.17 4.46 11.44
N GLU A 223 17.07 4.57 12.43
CA GLU A 223 16.68 4.65 13.84
C GLU A 223 15.85 5.92 14.10
N SER A 224 16.13 7.03 13.42
CA SER A 224 15.34 8.26 13.55
C SER A 224 13.87 8.11 13.13
N LEU A 225 13.53 7.15 12.28
CA LEU A 225 12.15 6.87 11.87
C LEU A 225 11.34 6.18 12.97
N VAL A 226 12.00 5.38 13.82
CA VAL A 226 11.38 4.59 14.90
C VAL A 226 11.65 5.17 16.29
N ALA A 227 12.58 6.11 16.41
CA ALA A 227 12.84 6.83 17.65
C ALA A 227 11.68 7.77 17.98
N ASP A 228 11.18 7.69 19.21
CA ASP A 228 10.13 8.56 19.74
C ASP A 228 8.83 8.58 18.90
N LEU A 229 8.36 7.40 18.52
CA LEU A 229 7.08 7.26 17.81
C LEU A 229 5.95 7.97 18.55
N PRO A 230 5.08 8.69 17.83
CA PRO A 230 4.03 9.47 18.45
C PRO A 230 2.98 8.56 19.11
N GLN A 231 2.36 9.04 20.18
CA GLN A 231 1.24 8.32 20.81
C GLN A 231 -0.09 8.53 20.08
N ALA A 232 -0.14 9.43 19.09
CA ALA A 232 -1.32 9.71 18.29
C ALA A 232 -0.96 10.27 16.91
N LEU A 233 -1.78 9.95 15.90
CA LEU A 233 -1.67 10.49 14.54
C LEU A 233 -2.21 11.93 14.48
N ASN A 234 -1.36 12.91 14.76
CA ASN A 234 -1.69 14.33 14.72
C ASN A 234 -0.83 15.11 13.69
N PRO A 235 -1.23 16.34 13.29
CA PRO A 235 -0.51 17.10 12.27
C PRO A 235 0.97 17.36 12.59
N ARG A 236 1.30 17.57 13.88
CA ARG A 236 2.68 17.81 14.32
C ARG A 236 3.55 16.56 14.15
N ALA A 237 3.01 15.39 14.51
CA ALA A 237 3.68 14.12 14.32
C ALA A 237 3.93 13.82 12.84
N LYS A 238 2.94 14.11 11.97
CA LYS A 238 3.06 13.96 10.51
C LYS A 238 4.16 14.86 9.94
N ALA A 239 4.18 16.14 10.31
CA ALA A 239 5.20 17.08 9.84
C ALA A 239 6.61 16.67 10.29
N ARG A 240 6.77 16.26 11.56
CA ARG A 240 8.05 15.76 12.07
C ARG A 240 8.52 14.53 11.32
N PHE A 241 7.62 13.57 11.11
CA PHE A 241 7.94 12.32 10.41
C PHE A 241 8.34 12.57 8.96
N LEU A 242 7.67 13.50 8.27
CA LEU A 242 8.05 13.88 6.91
C LEU A 242 9.51 14.36 6.86
N SER A 243 9.92 15.26 7.77
CA SER A 243 11.32 15.72 7.82
C SER A 243 12.31 14.60 8.13
N GLN A 244 11.95 13.65 9.00
CA GLN A 244 12.77 12.47 9.28
C GLN A 244 12.88 11.57 8.05
N LEU A 245 11.78 11.36 7.32
CA LEU A 245 11.73 10.56 6.11
C LEU A 245 12.52 11.19 4.95
N GLU A 246 12.47 12.50 4.80
CA GLU A 246 13.28 13.25 3.82
C GLU A 246 14.78 13.06 4.09
N SER A 247 15.22 13.24 5.34
CA SER A 247 16.61 13.03 5.74
C SER A 247 17.03 11.58 5.54
N PHE A 248 16.18 10.62 5.93
CA PHE A 248 16.42 9.20 5.67
C PHE A 248 16.56 8.89 4.19
N ALA A 249 15.64 9.38 3.36
CA ALA A 249 15.66 9.12 1.92
C ALA A 249 16.93 9.68 1.28
N GLU A 250 17.38 10.87 1.68
CA GLU A 250 18.63 11.45 1.19
C GLU A 250 19.84 10.56 1.52
N VAL A 251 20.00 10.18 2.79
CA VAL A 251 21.13 9.35 3.26
C VAL A 251 21.10 7.95 2.63
N ALA A 252 19.94 7.30 2.63
CA ALA A 252 19.77 5.95 2.08
C ALA A 252 20.01 5.91 0.56
N ARG A 253 19.48 6.88 -0.18
CA ARG A 253 19.71 7.00 -1.64
C ARG A 253 21.19 7.28 -1.94
N ALA A 254 21.85 8.11 -1.15
CA ALA A 254 23.27 8.39 -1.33
C ALA A 254 24.14 7.14 -1.11
N ALA A 255 23.81 6.32 -0.12
CA ALA A 255 24.48 5.05 0.13
C ALA A 255 24.19 4.02 -0.96
N ALA A 256 22.94 3.91 -1.42
CA ALA A 256 22.54 2.97 -2.47
C ALA A 256 23.23 3.23 -3.83
N ARG A 257 23.67 4.47 -4.10
CA ARG A 257 24.43 4.83 -5.32
C ARG A 257 25.89 4.39 -5.31
N ARG A 258 26.44 4.06 -4.14
CA ARG A 258 27.86 3.69 -3.98
C ARG A 258 28.08 2.19 -3.81
N LYS A 259 27.00 1.41 -3.85
CA LYS A 259 27.06 -0.04 -4.08
C LYS A 259 27.28 -0.31 -5.56
#